data_AF-A0A852TTJ8-F1
#
_entry.id   AF-A0A852TTJ8-F1
#
_cell.length_a   1.000
_cell.length_b   1.000
_cell.length_c   1.000
_cell.angle_alpha   90.00
_cell.angle_beta   90.00
_cell.angle_gamma   90.00
#
_symmetry.space_group_name_H-M   'P 1'
#
loop_
_entity.id
_entity.type
_entity.pdbx_description
1 polymer ?
#
loop_
_entity_poly.entity_id
_entity_poly.type
_entity_poly.pdbx_seq_one_letter_code
_entity_poly.pdbx_strand_id
1 'polypeptide(L)'
;MVTEVFTRKYCDPHAVRDEKVEATEVVQFAWEGTVREVDACAECKKEYETRFEPLVDYSRPVKKRRASKPKAEESAAKAQDAENESANA
;
A
#
# COMPACT_ATOMS: atom_id res chain seq x y z
N MET A 1 21.49 -9.03 17.19
CA MET A 1 20.95 -7.74 17.65
C MET A 1 19.65 -7.51 16.90
N VAL A 2 18.51 -7.74 17.55
CA VAL A 2 17.18 -7.52 16.96
C VAL A 2 16.85 -6.05 17.20
N THR A 3 16.70 -5.26 16.16
CA THR A 3 16.29 -3.86 16.26
C THR A 3 14.81 -3.83 16.63
N GLU A 4 14.53 -3.57 17.91
CA GLU A 4 13.19 -3.27 18.41
C GLU A 4 12.63 -2.07 17.61
N VAL A 5 11.61 -2.33 16.79
CA VAL A 5 10.86 -1.29 16.09
C VAL A 5 10.01 -0.57 17.14
N PHE A 6 10.54 0.54 17.65
CA PHE A 6 9.93 1.43 18.64
C PHE A 6 8.76 2.26 18.04
N THR A 7 7.69 1.63 17.54
CA THR A 7 6.47 2.34 17.10
C THR A 7 5.32 2.29 18.09
N ARG A 8 5.30 1.34 19.04
CA ARG A 8 4.12 1.09 19.87
C ARG A 8 4.03 2.05 21.05
N LYS A 9 3.52 3.26 20.83
CA LYS A 9 3.16 4.15 21.94
C LYS A 9 1.74 3.91 22.43
N TYR A 10 0.76 3.77 21.52
CA TYR A 10 -0.64 3.59 21.90
C TYR A 10 -1.42 2.80 20.84
N CYS A 11 -2.50 2.14 21.26
CA CYS A 11 -3.47 1.45 20.42
C CYS A 11 -4.23 2.48 19.57
N ASP A 12 -4.05 2.47 18.26
CA ASP A 12 -4.65 3.43 17.32
C ASP A 12 -6.19 3.48 17.44
N PRO A 13 -6.93 2.35 17.53
CA PRO A 13 -8.37 2.37 17.77
C PRO A 13 -8.80 3.13 19.04
N HIS A 14 -7.99 3.09 20.10
CA HIS A 14 -8.27 3.78 21.36
C HIS A 14 -7.77 5.23 21.34
N ALA A 15 -6.68 5.51 20.60
CA ALA A 15 -6.16 6.85 20.41
C ALA A 15 -7.17 7.78 19.73
N VAL A 16 -8.01 7.26 18.83
CA VAL A 16 -9.13 8.03 18.23
C VAL A 16 -10.19 8.44 19.27
N ARG A 17 -10.28 7.72 20.40
CA ARG A 17 -11.20 8.01 21.51
C ARG A 17 -10.52 8.74 22.68
N ASP A 18 -9.31 9.26 22.45
CA ASP A 18 -8.44 9.87 23.46
C ASP A 18 -8.05 8.93 24.62
N GLU A 19 -8.21 7.62 24.45
CA GLU A 19 -7.85 6.59 25.43
C GLU A 19 -6.41 6.10 25.18
N LYS A 20 -5.55 6.25 26.19
CA LYS A 20 -4.14 5.85 26.13
C LYS A 20 -3.97 4.40 26.56
N VAL A 21 -4.30 3.48 25.66
CA VAL A 21 -4.06 2.04 25.84
C VAL A 21 -2.76 1.65 25.14
N GLU A 22 -1.92 0.84 25.76
CA GLU A 22 -0.66 0.38 25.15
C GLU A 22 -0.94 -0.58 23.98
N ALA A 23 -0.24 -0.37 22.86
CA ALA A 23 -0.30 -1.29 21.73
C ALA A 23 0.59 -2.51 22.01
N THR A 24 -0.02 -3.69 22.04
CA THR A 24 0.68 -4.97 22.27
C THR A 24 0.87 -5.77 20.99
N GLU A 25 0.09 -5.47 19.95
CA GLU A 25 0.03 -6.21 18.71
C GLU A 25 -0.12 -5.28 17.50
N VAL A 26 0.06 -5.82 16.30
CA VAL A 26 -0.10 -5.11 15.03
C VAL A 26 -1.13 -5.86 14.18
N VAL A 27 -2.10 -5.14 13.64
CA VAL A 27 -3.08 -5.65 12.67
C VAL A 27 -2.66 -5.18 11.29
N GLN A 28 -2.37 -6.14 10.40
CA GLN A 28 -2.15 -5.85 8.98
C GLN A 28 -3.43 -6.12 8.20
N PHE A 29 -3.88 -5.14 7.41
CA PHE A 29 -5.04 -5.30 6.54
C PHE A 29 -4.80 -4.70 5.15
N ALA A 30 -5.46 -5.26 4.15
CA ALA A 30 -5.37 -4.78 2.78
C ALA A 30 -6.63 -3.99 2.41
N TRP A 31 -6.46 -2.75 1.96
CA TRP A 31 -7.53 -1.91 1.42
C TRP A 31 -7.14 -1.38 0.05
N GLU A 32 -7.99 -1.57 -0.96
CA GLU A 32 -7.75 -1.13 -2.34
C GLU A 32 -6.39 -1.58 -2.93
N GLY A 33 -5.90 -2.75 -2.51
CA GLY A 33 -4.63 -3.29 -2.96
C GLY A 33 -3.39 -2.71 -2.27
N THR A 34 -3.57 -1.88 -1.25
CA THR A 34 -2.49 -1.39 -0.37
C THR A 34 -2.58 -2.08 0.98
N VAL A 35 -1.45 -2.62 1.46
CA VAL A 35 -1.34 -3.18 2.82
C VAL A 35 -1.07 -2.03 3.79
N ARG A 36 -1.86 -1.97 4.85
CA ARG A 36 -1.71 -1.01 5.95
C ARG A 36 -1.52 -1.75 7.26
N GLU A 37 -0.85 -1.10 8.19
CA GLU A 37 -0.56 -1.61 9.52
C GLU A 37 -1.22 -0.69 10.55
N VAL A 38 -1.77 -1.29 11.61
CA VAL A 38 -2.43 -0.59 12.72
C VAL A 38 -1.90 -1.16 14.03
N ASP A 39 -1.46 -0.29 14.92
CA ASP A 39 -1.03 -0.67 16.26
C ASP A 39 -2.27 -0.89 17.15
N ALA A 40 -2.41 -2.09 17.71
CA ALA A 40 -3.61 -2.50 18.44
C ALA A 40 -3.29 -3.16 19.79
N CYS A 41 -4.22 -3.05 20.73
CA CYS A 41 -4.22 -3.89 21.92
C CYS A 41 -4.85 -5.26 21.61
N ALA A 42 -4.61 -6.24 22.49
CA ALA A 42 -5.09 -7.61 22.32
C ALA A 42 -6.62 -7.73 22.17
N GLU A 43 -7.38 -6.81 22.76
CA GLU A 43 -8.84 -6.79 22.63
C GLU A 43 -9.28 -6.34 21.24
N CYS A 44 -8.73 -5.24 20.73
CA CYS A 44 -9.03 -4.74 19.39
C CYS A 44 -8.65 -5.74 18.29
N LYS A 45 -7.54 -6.48 18.47
CA LYS A 45 -7.16 -7.52 17.51
C LYS A 45 -8.16 -8.67 17.51
N LYS A 46 -8.60 -9.15 18.68
CA LYS A 46 -9.62 -10.21 18.78
C LYS A 46 -10.95 -9.78 18.16
N GLU A 47 -11.36 -8.53 18.38
CA GLU A 47 -12.56 -7.98 17.74
C GLU A 47 -12.41 -7.94 16.21
N TYR A 48 -11.23 -7.55 15.72
CA TYR A 48 -10.94 -7.55 14.29
C TYR A 48 -11.01 -8.96 13.70
N GLU A 49 -10.32 -9.93 14.32
CA GLU A 49 -10.28 -11.31 13.84
C GLU A 49 -11.69 -11.92 13.81
N THR A 50 -12.45 -11.79 14.89
CA THR A 50 -13.82 -12.35 14.99
C THR A 50 -14.80 -11.75 13.99
N ARG A 51 -14.68 -10.45 13.65
CA ARG A 51 -15.58 -9.79 12.71
C ARG A 51 -15.17 -9.99 11.26
N PHE A 52 -13.87 -9.95 10.97
CA PHE A 52 -13.38 -9.83 9.61
C PHE A 52 -12.75 -11.11 9.05
N GLU A 53 -12.12 -11.97 9.86
CA GLU A 53 -11.59 -13.24 9.33
C GLU A 53 -12.65 -14.09 8.62
N PRO A 54 -13.90 -14.22 9.13
CA PRO A 54 -14.92 -15.00 8.44
C PRO A 54 -15.32 -14.44 7.07
N LEU A 55 -15.04 -13.15 6.81
CA LEU A 55 -15.34 -12.47 5.55
C LEU A 55 -14.18 -12.57 4.56
N VAL A 56 -12.99 -12.99 5.01
CA VAL A 56 -11.82 -13.15 4.14
C VAL A 56 -11.92 -14.49 3.43
N ASP A 57 -12.16 -14.44 2.12
CA ASP A 57 -12.14 -15.62 1.25
C ASP A 57 -10.68 -16.00 0.89
N TYR A 58 -10.10 -16.91 1.67
CA TYR A 58 -8.76 -17.46 1.42
C TYR A 58 -8.70 -18.43 0.23
N SER A 59 -9.83 -18.80 -0.38
CA SER A 59 -9.84 -19.75 -1.50
C SER A 59 -9.39 -19.12 -2.83
N ARG A 60 -9.48 -17.79 -2.94
CA ARG A 60 -9.16 -17.07 -4.18
C ARG A 60 -7.74 -16.52 -4.12
N PRO A 61 -6.80 -17.02 -4.94
CA PRO A 61 -5.47 -16.42 -5.02
C PRO A 61 -5.60 -14.97 -5.51
N VAL A 62 -4.96 -14.05 -4.78
CA VAL A 62 -4.95 -12.61 -5.10
C VAL A 62 -4.36 -12.43 -6.50
N LYS A 63 -5.21 -12.13 -7.47
CA LYS A 63 -4.80 -11.95 -8.87
C LYS A 63 -4.05 -10.63 -8.95
N LYS A 64 -2.72 -10.68 -9.09
CA LYS A 64 -1.89 -9.48 -9.29
C LYS A 64 -2.48 -8.68 -10.46
N ARG A 65 -2.93 -7.46 -10.17
CA ARG A 65 -3.47 -6.55 -11.18
C ARG A 65 -2.35 -6.30 -12.19
N ARG A 66 -2.53 -6.72 -13.44
CA ARG A 66 -1.52 -6.49 -14.49
C ARG A 66 -1.38 -4.98 -14.64
N ALA A 67 -0.16 -4.47 -14.47
CA ALA A 67 0.14 -3.08 -14.76
C ALA A 67 -0.22 -2.83 -16.23
N SER A 68 -1.22 -1.98 -16.47
CA SER A 68 -1.47 -1.44 -17.79
C SER A 68 -0.27 -0.56 -18.14
N LYS A 69 0.54 -0.97 -19.12
CA LYS A 69 1.56 -0.10 -19.70
C LYS A 69 0.85 1.18 -20.18
N PRO A 70 1.29 2.39 -19.79
CA PRO A 70 0.81 3.60 -20.45
C PRO A 70 1.16 3.48 -21.94
N LYS A 71 0.17 3.75 -22.79
CA LYS A 71 0.37 3.89 -24.24
C LYS A 71 1.32 5.08 -24.41
N ALA A 72 2.56 4.82 -24.82
CA ALA A 72 3.47 5.88 -25.21
C ALA A 72 2.79 6.68 -26.32
N GLU A 73 2.67 7.99 -26.15
CA GLU A 73 2.25 8.90 -27.20
C GLU A 73 3.24 8.80 -28.35
N GLU A 74 2.80 8.15 -29.42
CA GLU A 74 3.48 8.08 -30.70
C GLU A 74 3.28 9.41 -31.42
N SER A 75 3.98 10.49 -31.02
CA SER A 75 3.98 11.79 -31.72
C SER A 75 5.10 12.73 -31.24
N ALA A 76 6.36 12.43 -31.52
CA ALA A 76 7.45 13.43 -31.63
C ALA A 76 8.80 12.78 -32.02
N ALA A 77 8.93 12.24 -33.24
CA ALA A 77 10.25 11.80 -33.73
C ALA A 77 10.37 11.81 -35.26
N LYS A 78 9.67 12.72 -35.95
CA LYS A 78 9.72 12.79 -37.44
C LYS A 78 9.85 14.19 -38.04
N ALA A 79 10.31 15.18 -37.28
CA ALA A 79 10.36 16.57 -37.74
C ALA A 79 11.68 17.31 -37.52
N GLN A 80 12.76 16.67 -37.10
CA GLN A 80 14.06 17.34 -36.90
C GLN A 80 15.20 16.42 -37.33
N ASP A 81 15.48 16.40 -38.63
CA ASP A 81 16.83 16.27 -39.23
C ASP A 81 16.78 16.33 -40.79
N ALA A 82 15.70 16.88 -41.36
CA ALA A 82 15.68 17.33 -42.76
C ALA A 82 16.33 18.73 -42.94
N GLU A 83 16.90 19.31 -41.86
CA GLU A 83 17.53 20.64 -41.86
C GLU A 83 19.07 20.59 -41.78
N ASN A 84 19.70 19.46 -42.10
CA ASN A 84 21.16 19.36 -42.19
C ASN A 84 21.65 18.90 -43.58
N GLU A 85 20.87 19.17 -44.62
CA GLU A 85 21.23 18.97 -46.05
C GLU A 85 21.09 20.29 -46.82
N SER A 86 21.66 21.39 -46.28
CA SER A 86 21.71 22.70 -46.96
C SER A 86 22.97 23.51 -46.66
N ALA A 87 23.96 22.93 -45.97
CA ALA A 87 25.22 23.60 -45.63
C ALA A 87 26.40 23.09 -46.47
N ASN A 88 26.17 22.72 -47.73
CA ASN A 88 27.23 22.50 -48.71
C ASN A 88 26.75 22.90 -50.11
N ALA A 89 26.63 24.21 -50.32
CA ALA A 89 26.49 24.86 -51.63
C ALA A 89 27.35 26.13 -51.64
#